data_AF-A0A3P8V8Q2-F1
#
_entry.id   AF-A0A3P8V8Q2-F1
#
_cell.length_a   1.000
_cell.length_b   1.000
_cell.length_c   1.000
_cell.angle_alpha   90.00
_cell.angle_beta   90.00
_cell.angle_gamma   90.00
#
_symmetry.space_group_name_H-M   'P 1'
#
loop_
_entity.id
_entity.type
_entity.pdbx_description
1 polymer ?
#
loop_
_entity_poly.entity_id
_entity_poly.type
_entity_poly.pdbx_seq_one_letter_code
_entity_poly.pdbx_strand_id
1 'polypeptide(L)'
;FHSTRHKCILTRDTEEYQAVHNALRQRLGPEYISTRLAGGGQRVCYVEGHRVVSLANEMFGYNGWSHSISQQNVDFVDLINGKFYVGVSAFIKVTLKVS
;
A
#
# COMPACT_ATOMS: atom_id res chain seq x y z
N PHE A 1 22.62 0.16 36.03
CA PHE A 1 21.41 0.85 35.53
C PHE A 1 21.47 1.33 34.07
N HIS A 2 22.65 1.54 33.44
CA HIS A 2 22.73 1.93 32.01
C HIS A 2 22.65 0.76 31.01
N SER A 3 22.98 -0.48 31.41
CA SER A 3 23.02 -1.65 30.52
C SER A 3 21.63 -2.16 30.09
N THR A 4 20.60 -1.98 30.91
CA THR A 4 19.25 -2.50 30.65
C THR A 4 18.51 -1.72 29.55
N ARG A 5 18.78 -0.41 29.39
CA ARG A 5 18.13 0.42 28.36
C ARG A 5 18.57 0.07 26.95
N HIS A 6 19.86 -0.09 26.72
CA HIS A 6 20.39 -0.42 25.39
C HIS A 6 19.94 -1.80 24.91
N LYS A 7 19.88 -2.77 25.82
CA LYS A 7 19.41 -4.13 25.49
C LYS A 7 17.92 -4.14 25.12
N CYS A 8 17.09 -3.37 25.82
CA CYS A 8 15.64 -3.26 25.58
C CYS A 8 15.29 -2.58 24.23
N ILE A 9 16.09 -1.58 23.82
CA ILE A 9 15.90 -0.89 22.53
C ILE A 9 16.23 -1.83 21.37
N LEU A 10 17.37 -2.52 21.41
CA LEU A 10 17.80 -3.42 20.33
C LEU A 10 16.91 -4.67 20.18
N THR A 11 16.37 -5.21 21.29
CA THR A 11 15.44 -6.35 21.23
C THR A 11 14.11 -5.96 20.59
N ARG A 12 13.60 -4.76 20.88
CA ARG A 12 12.32 -4.28 20.33
C ARG A 12 12.37 -4.12 18.81
N ASP A 13 13.46 -3.57 18.28
CA ASP A 13 13.61 -3.36 16.84
C ASP A 13 13.70 -4.71 16.08
N THR A 14 14.26 -5.75 16.72
CA THR A 14 14.35 -7.10 16.15
C THR A 14 13.00 -7.83 16.19
N GLU A 15 12.24 -7.71 17.27
CA GLU A 15 10.91 -8.29 17.42
C GLU A 15 9.90 -7.66 16.46
N GLU A 16 9.91 -6.32 16.33
CA GLU A 16 9.06 -5.58 15.40
C GLU A 16 9.36 -5.98 13.95
N TYR A 17 10.65 -6.04 13.58
CA TYR A 17 11.07 -6.50 12.27
C TYR A 17 10.54 -7.92 11.97
N GLN A 18 10.70 -8.85 12.92
CA GLN A 18 10.26 -10.23 12.72
C GLN A 18 8.74 -10.35 12.65
N ALA A 19 8.00 -9.58 13.45
CA ALA A 19 6.54 -9.54 13.42
C ALA A 19 6.02 -9.03 12.07
N VAL A 20 6.56 -7.90 11.59
CA VAL A 20 6.24 -7.34 10.27
C VAL A 20 6.60 -8.32 9.15
N HIS A 21 7.79 -8.92 9.22
CA HIS A 21 8.26 -9.90 8.24
C HIS A 21 7.37 -11.15 8.17
N ASN A 22 6.87 -11.62 9.31
CA ASN A 22 5.95 -12.76 9.35
C ASN A 22 4.55 -12.40 8.85
N ALA A 23 4.04 -11.23 9.22
CA ALA A 23 2.72 -10.77 8.80
C ALA A 23 2.65 -10.52 7.28
N LEU A 24 3.67 -9.91 6.68
CA LEU A 24 3.73 -9.66 5.23
C LEU A 24 3.72 -10.94 4.37
N ARG A 25 4.00 -12.11 4.94
CA ARG A 25 3.88 -13.41 4.25
C ARG A 25 2.45 -13.94 4.20
N GLN A 26 1.56 -13.43 5.05
CA GLN A 26 0.18 -13.89 5.10
C GLN A 26 -0.56 -13.42 3.84
N ARG A 27 -1.42 -14.28 3.31
CA ARG A 27 -2.34 -13.91 2.24
C ARG A 27 -3.54 -13.19 2.86
N LEU A 28 -4.04 -12.19 2.16
CA LEU A 28 -5.29 -11.55 2.54
C LEU A 28 -6.45 -12.54 2.40
N GLY A 29 -7.35 -12.52 3.37
CA GLY A 29 -8.59 -13.28 3.32
C GLY A 29 -9.57 -12.70 2.27
N PRO A 30 -10.61 -13.47 1.91
CA PRO A 30 -11.61 -13.06 0.92
C PRO A 30 -12.34 -11.77 1.29
N GLU A 31 -12.43 -11.45 2.58
CA GLU A 31 -13.01 -10.20 3.10
C GLU A 31 -12.32 -8.94 2.58
N TYR A 32 -11.07 -9.03 2.12
CA TYR A 32 -10.32 -7.90 1.53
C TYR A 32 -10.51 -7.79 0.00
N ILE A 33 -11.01 -8.84 -0.65
CA ILE A 33 -11.02 -8.96 -2.11
C ILE A 33 -12.37 -8.49 -2.67
N SER A 34 -12.31 -7.48 -3.52
CA SER A 34 -13.43 -7.00 -4.34
C SER A 34 -13.32 -7.51 -5.77
N THR A 35 -14.45 -7.55 -6.50
CA THR A 35 -14.48 -7.94 -7.91
C THR A 35 -15.28 -6.96 -8.74
N ARG A 36 -14.82 -6.71 -9.97
CA ARG A 36 -15.56 -5.94 -10.98
C ARG A 36 -15.55 -6.68 -12.33
N LEU A 37 -16.52 -6.37 -13.18
CA LEU A 37 -16.51 -6.80 -14.58
C LEU A 37 -15.55 -5.93 -15.39
N ALA A 38 -14.72 -6.57 -16.22
CA ALA A 38 -13.86 -5.94 -17.20
C ALA A 38 -14.39 -6.13 -18.63
N GLY A 39 -13.70 -5.56 -19.62
CA GLY A 39 -14.01 -5.79 -21.03
C GLY A 39 -14.03 -7.29 -21.36
N GLY A 40 -14.95 -7.71 -22.22
CA GLY A 40 -15.11 -9.13 -22.57
C GLY A 40 -15.76 -10.01 -21.50
N GLY A 41 -16.35 -9.42 -20.44
CA GLY A 41 -17.13 -10.15 -19.43
C GLY A 41 -16.31 -10.85 -18.35
N GLN A 42 -14.98 -10.68 -18.35
CA GLN A 42 -14.11 -11.25 -17.34
C GLN A 42 -14.28 -10.54 -15.99
N ARG A 43 -14.21 -11.29 -14.89
CA ARG A 43 -14.14 -10.73 -13.53
C ARG A 43 -12.68 -10.49 -13.15
N VAL A 44 -12.39 -9.29 -12.65
CA VAL A 44 -11.07 -8.91 -12.14
C VAL A 44 -11.17 -8.65 -10.65
N CYS A 45 -10.29 -9.30 -9.89
CA CYS A 45 -10.17 -9.12 -8.45
C CYS A 45 -9.23 -7.96 -8.12
N TYR A 46 -9.57 -7.17 -7.10
CA TYR A 46 -8.74 -6.08 -6.60
C TYR A 46 -8.97 -5.84 -5.10
N VAL A 47 -8.08 -5.11 -4.45
CA VAL A 47 -8.27 -4.61 -3.08
C VAL A 47 -8.61 -3.14 -3.16
N GLU A 48 -9.63 -2.72 -2.41
CA GLU A 48 -10.05 -1.31 -2.37
C GLU A 48 -8.97 -0.43 -1.71
N GLY A 49 -8.78 0.78 -2.22
CA GLY A 49 -7.70 1.66 -1.78
C GLY A 49 -7.70 1.95 -0.27
N HIS A 50 -8.88 2.20 0.32
CA HIS A 50 -8.99 2.46 1.76
C HIS A 50 -8.52 1.27 2.61
N ARG A 51 -8.73 0.02 2.14
CA ARG A 51 -8.28 -1.18 2.84
C ARG A 51 -6.77 -1.33 2.81
N VAL A 52 -6.14 -1.02 1.67
CA VAL A 52 -4.67 -1.02 1.56
C VAL A 52 -4.05 0.01 2.51
N VAL A 53 -4.67 1.19 2.62
CA VAL A 53 -4.24 2.24 3.56
C VAL A 53 -4.38 1.78 5.02
N SER A 54 -5.52 1.18 5.39
CA SER A 54 -5.71 0.63 6.75
C SER A 54 -4.70 -0.48 7.06
N LEU A 55 -4.48 -1.42 6.14
CA LEU A 55 -3.49 -2.49 6.29
C LEU A 55 -2.08 -1.93 6.48
N ALA A 56 -1.70 -0.89 5.75
CA ALA A 56 -0.40 -0.24 5.92
C ALA A 56 -0.27 0.46 7.29
N ASN A 57 -1.34 1.11 7.77
CA ASN A 57 -1.36 1.72 9.11
C ASN A 57 -1.30 0.69 10.23
N GLU A 58 -1.96 -0.47 10.07
CA GLU A 58 -1.90 -1.57 11.04
C GLU A 58 -0.51 -2.23 11.04
N MET A 59 0.09 -2.39 9.85
CA MET A 59 1.40 -3.05 9.71
C MET A 59 2.58 -2.18 10.14
N PHE A 60 2.59 -0.91 9.75
CA PHE A 60 3.75 -0.03 9.90
C PHE A 60 3.48 1.12 10.90
N GLY A 61 2.27 1.24 11.44
CA GLY A 61 1.85 2.41 12.19
C GLY A 61 1.58 3.61 11.27
N TYR A 62 0.68 4.51 11.69
CA TYR A 62 0.28 5.69 10.90
C TYR A 62 1.46 6.62 10.52
N ASN A 63 2.57 6.57 11.25
CA ASN A 63 3.77 7.37 11.04
C ASN A 63 5.01 6.54 10.62
N GLY A 64 4.88 5.22 10.45
CA GLY A 64 5.99 4.37 10.02
C GLY A 64 6.03 4.13 8.52
N TRP A 65 5.07 4.64 7.76
CA TRP A 65 5.11 4.69 6.31
C TRP A 65 4.63 6.04 5.78
N SER A 66 5.04 6.35 4.55
CA SER A 66 4.56 7.49 3.79
C SER A 66 4.56 7.16 2.31
N HIS A 67 3.91 8.00 1.51
CA HIS A 67 3.96 7.92 0.07
C HIS A 67 4.07 9.32 -0.54
N SER A 68 4.60 9.40 -1.75
CA SER A 68 4.60 10.62 -2.56
C SER A 68 4.30 10.31 -4.02
N ILE A 69 3.70 11.29 -4.71
CA ILE A 69 3.54 11.26 -6.16
C ILE A 69 4.82 11.85 -6.75
N SER A 70 5.65 11.00 -7.36
CA SER A 70 6.90 11.46 -7.97
C SER A 70 6.68 12.07 -9.36
N GLN A 71 5.67 11.59 -10.08
CA GLN A 71 5.25 12.12 -11.37
C GLN A 71 3.79 11.76 -11.62
N GLN A 72 3.05 12.65 -12.26
CA GLN A 72 1.71 12.40 -12.78
C GLN A 72 1.64 13.01 -14.19
N ASN A 73 1.20 12.22 -15.17
CA ASN A 73 1.13 12.64 -16.55
C ASN A 73 -0.25 12.35 -17.13
N VAL A 74 -0.77 13.29 -17.92
CA VAL A 74 -1.96 13.07 -18.74
C VAL A 74 -1.48 12.53 -20.07
N ASP A 75 -1.78 11.27 -20.35
CA ASP A 75 -1.27 10.56 -21.52
C ASP A 75 -2.09 10.91 -22.77
N PHE A 76 -3.41 11.04 -22.62
CA PHE A 76 -4.31 11.51 -23.68
C PHE A 76 -5.63 12.06 -23.12
N VAL A 77 -6.27 12.94 -23.90
CA VAL A 77 -7.62 13.46 -23.67
C VAL A 77 -8.35 13.54 -25.00
N ASP A 78 -9.27 12.60 -25.24
CA ASP A 78 -10.01 12.51 -26.50
C ASP A 78 -11.50 12.83 -26.29
N LEU A 79 -12.10 13.55 -27.25
CA LEU A 79 -13.55 13.79 -27.30
C LEU A 79 -14.15 13.02 -28.48
N ILE A 80 -14.93 11.98 -28.21
CA ILE A 80 -15.56 11.12 -29.23
C ILE A 80 -17.06 11.09 -28.98
N ASN A 81 -17.86 11.53 -29.96
CA ASN A 81 -19.32 11.55 -29.90
C ASN A 81 -19.87 12.20 -28.61
N GLY A 82 -19.26 13.31 -28.19
CA GLY A 82 -19.65 14.04 -26.98
C GLY A 82 -19.19 13.41 -25.65
N LYS A 83 -18.39 12.34 -25.67
CA LYS A 83 -17.82 11.69 -24.48
C LYS A 83 -16.32 11.90 -24.41
N PHE A 84 -15.81 12.19 -23.21
CA PHE A 84 -14.38 12.29 -22.95
C PHE A 84 -13.79 10.92 -22.59
N TYR A 85 -12.60 10.65 -23.12
CA TYR A 85 -11.76 9.50 -22.80
C TYR A 85 -10.41 10.02 -22.36
N VAL A 86 -10.00 9.67 -21.14
CA VAL A 86 -8.82 10.25 -20.50
C VAL A 86 -7.92 9.14 -19.97
N GLY A 87 -6.64 9.19 -20.35
CA GLY A 87 -5.58 8.37 -19.80
C GLY A 87 -4.68 9.19 -18.90
N VAL A 88 -4.44 8.73 -17.67
CA VAL A 88 -3.51 9.35 -16.73
C VAL A 88 -2.60 8.28 -16.14
N SER A 89 -1.30 8.54 -16.16
CA SER A 89 -0.30 7.72 -15.49
C SER A 89 0.25 8.45 -14.26
N ALA A 90 0.60 7.70 -13.23
CA ALA A 90 1.22 8.23 -12.03
C ALA A 90 2.29 7.29 -11.50
N PHE A 91 3.41 7.87 -11.08
CA PHE A 91 4.48 7.18 -10.38
C PHE A 91 4.39 7.52 -8.90
N ILE A 92 4.16 6.48 -8.09
CA ILE A 92 3.99 6.60 -6.64
C ILE A 92 5.19 5.95 -5.95
N LYS A 93 5.85 6.69 -5.07
CA LYS A 93 6.92 6.18 -4.22
C LYS A 93 6.38 5.94 -2.82
N VAL A 94 6.45 4.70 -2.34
CA VAL A 94 6.15 4.35 -0.94
C VAL A 94 7.46 4.24 -0.17
N THR A 95 7.52 4.83 1.03
CA THR A 95 8.71 4.84 1.89
C THR A 95 8.35 4.40 3.30
N LEU A 96 9.10 3.44 3.84
CA LEU A 96 9.02 3.05 5.25
C LEU A 96 10.02 3.86 6.07
N LYS A 97 9.66 4.17 7.31
CA LYS A 97 10.58 4.79 8.25
C LYS A 97 11.65 3.79 8.64
N VAL A 98 12.92 4.19 8.59
CA VAL A 98 14.01 3.42 9.18
C VAL A 98 13.98 3.68 10.69
N SER A 99 13.77 2.61 11.47
CA SER A 99 13.87 2.59 12.93
C SER A 99 15.29 2.89 13.41
#